data_AF-A0A0G2HN68-F1
#
_entry.id   AF-A0A0G2HN68-F1
#
_cell.length_a   1.000
_cell.length_b   1.000
_cell.length_c   1.000
_cell.angle_alpha   90.00
_cell.angle_beta   90.00
_cell.angle_gamma   90.00
#
_symmetry.space_group_name_H-M   'P 1'
#
loop_
_entity.id
_entity.type
_entity.pdbx_description
1 polymer ?
#
loop_
_entity_poly.entity_id
_entity_poly.type
_entity_poly.pdbx_seq_one_letter_code
_entity_poly.pdbx_strand_id
1 'polypeptide(L)'
;MTDSLYFPIDDVTGASIDTDRTADYMELKAFFSKDSKALVSDLASQAGIGAADDEEMESGEGEEDLVSRTVTRIENRGEMLGASAYPFSLDKRGEILTCEFDRDSFGHTAYILSLVLSNLKAVSPILNDLHPSDQEVRQLRKFFQYFATAALAAEIHGPAWSFGFPRPDQSGFIEKLTEIWERLGDGQVSPQRGATTKPKDDQVDVFAARPHPDRLPGFLLAAAQVATGKNANQKSLKGHLDGFKSRWFLPPPVTAFLPYMIVPFAKTNNQFPDYVRVMGNVLHRLRVPRRVAEAAELVEAGETIEGYDQLAKAAAWIASYQDRGRTLT
;
A
#
# COMPACT_ATOMS: atom_id res chain seq x y z
N MET A 1 17.23 -18.49 20.78
CA MET A 1 16.21 -17.43 20.81
C MET A 1 15.16 -17.83 19.80
N THR A 2 13.89 -17.87 20.18
CA THR A 2 12.80 -18.17 19.25
C THR A 2 12.65 -16.99 18.29
N ASP A 3 12.88 -17.22 16.99
CA ASP A 3 12.65 -16.20 15.97
C ASP A 3 11.17 -15.77 16.00
N SER A 4 10.93 -14.50 16.35
CA SER A 4 9.56 -13.96 16.41
C SER A 4 8.92 -13.76 15.04
N LEU A 5 9.71 -13.87 13.97
CA LEU A 5 9.29 -13.90 12.57
C LEU A 5 9.39 -15.32 12.03
N TYR A 6 8.44 -15.71 11.19
CA TYR A 6 8.48 -16.98 10.47
C TYR A 6 9.18 -16.81 9.11
N PHE A 7 10.18 -17.64 8.84
CA PHE A 7 10.79 -17.71 7.52
C PHE A 7 9.89 -18.54 6.58
N PRO A 8 9.46 -17.99 5.43
CA PRO A 8 8.45 -18.61 4.58
C PRO A 8 9.02 -19.72 3.68
N ILE A 9 9.49 -20.83 4.27
CA ILE A 9 10.30 -21.87 3.59
C ILE A 9 9.67 -22.43 2.30
N ASP A 10 8.34 -22.59 2.27
CA ASP A 10 7.59 -23.10 1.12
C ASP A 10 7.66 -22.18 -0.10
N ASP A 11 7.89 -20.87 0.10
CA ASP A 11 7.99 -19.89 -0.98
C ASP A 11 9.42 -19.77 -1.56
N VAL A 12 10.37 -20.49 -0.95
CA VAL A 12 11.80 -20.42 -1.24
C VAL A 12 12.38 -21.73 -1.77
N THR A 13 11.63 -22.84 -1.65
CA THR A 13 12.08 -24.20 -1.99
C THR A 13 11.37 -24.81 -3.21
N GLY A 14 10.66 -23.99 -4.00
CA GLY A 14 9.91 -24.42 -5.19
C GLY A 14 10.47 -23.93 -6.54
N ALA A 15 9.84 -24.33 -7.65
CA ALA A 15 10.24 -24.00 -9.04
C ALA A 15 10.24 -22.50 -9.39
N SER A 16 9.76 -21.63 -8.50
CA SER A 16 9.80 -20.17 -8.64
C SER A 16 9.90 -19.52 -7.27
N ILE A 17 11.11 -19.05 -6.90
CA ILE A 17 11.37 -18.27 -5.69
C ILE A 17 10.53 -16.97 -5.70
N ASP A 18 9.71 -16.76 -4.66
CA ASP A 18 9.00 -15.49 -4.44
C ASP A 18 9.95 -14.47 -3.80
N THR A 19 10.70 -13.78 -4.65
CA THR A 19 11.66 -12.75 -4.23
C THR A 19 11.03 -11.58 -3.49
N ASP A 20 9.73 -11.33 -3.66
CA ASP A 20 9.03 -10.29 -2.90
C ASP A 20 8.85 -10.72 -1.44
N ARG A 21 8.59 -12.00 -1.16
CA ARG A 21 8.47 -12.50 0.22
C ARG A 21 9.79 -12.60 0.95
N THR A 22 10.86 -13.02 0.28
CA THR A 22 12.19 -13.09 0.91
C THR A 22 12.71 -11.69 1.24
N ALA A 23 12.50 -10.72 0.34
CA ALA A 23 12.79 -9.32 0.62
C ALA A 23 11.94 -8.78 1.79
N ASP A 24 10.64 -9.11 1.84
CA ASP A 24 9.77 -8.70 2.96
C ASP A 24 10.23 -9.27 4.30
N TYR A 25 10.66 -10.53 4.34
CA TYR A 25 11.22 -11.15 5.53
C TYR A 25 12.46 -10.40 6.01
N MET A 26 13.40 -10.10 5.11
CA MET A 26 14.62 -9.37 5.45
C MET A 26 14.35 -7.94 5.93
N GLU A 27 13.44 -7.23 5.27
CA GLU A 27 13.01 -5.89 5.67
C GLU A 27 12.33 -5.90 7.05
N LEU A 28 11.43 -6.84 7.31
CA LEU A 28 10.79 -6.98 8.63
C LEU A 28 11.81 -7.36 9.72
N LYS A 29 12.76 -8.24 9.40
CA LYS A 29 13.85 -8.62 10.30
C LYS A 29 14.72 -7.41 10.66
N ALA A 30 15.11 -6.60 9.68
CA ALA A 30 15.85 -5.36 9.92
C ALA A 30 15.02 -4.32 10.67
N PHE A 31 13.71 -4.22 10.38
CA PHE A 31 12.82 -3.28 11.04
C PHE A 31 12.65 -3.56 12.54
N PHE A 32 12.51 -4.84 12.90
CA PHE A 32 12.29 -5.25 14.29
C PHE A 32 13.56 -5.53 15.09
N SER A 33 14.73 -5.68 14.47
CA SER A 33 15.94 -5.96 15.24
C SER A 33 16.38 -4.76 16.09
N LYS A 34 17.02 -5.06 17.23
CA LYS A 34 17.53 -4.05 18.19
C LYS A 34 18.46 -3.04 17.53
N ASP A 35 19.34 -3.51 16.66
CA ASP A 35 20.32 -2.68 15.95
C ASP A 35 19.81 -2.15 14.61
N SER A 36 18.54 -2.40 14.27
CA SER A 36 17.92 -2.05 12.99
C SER A 36 18.65 -2.65 11.78
N LYS A 37 19.24 -3.83 11.95
CA LYS A 37 20.02 -4.55 10.94
C LYS A 37 19.55 -5.98 10.75
N ALA A 38 19.70 -6.51 9.55
CA ALA A 38 19.58 -7.92 9.24
C ALA A 38 20.76 -8.37 8.38
N LEU A 39 21.36 -9.51 8.71
CA LEU A 39 22.43 -10.12 7.94
C LEU A 39 21.82 -10.96 6.83
N VAL A 40 22.25 -10.73 5.59
CA VAL A 40 21.75 -11.47 4.42
C VAL A 40 22.12 -12.96 4.49
N SER A 41 23.25 -13.30 5.13
CA SER A 41 23.64 -14.70 5.42
C SER A 41 22.63 -15.46 6.27
N ASP A 42 21.78 -14.77 7.03
CA ASP A 42 20.73 -15.42 7.81
C ASP A 42 19.65 -16.02 6.90
N LEU A 43 19.46 -15.47 5.69
CA LEU A 43 18.49 -15.97 4.72
C LEU A 43 18.81 -17.42 4.32
N ALA A 44 20.08 -17.67 3.99
CA ALA A 44 20.59 -19.00 3.64
C ALA A 44 20.46 -19.99 4.79
N SER A 45 20.86 -19.55 5.99
CA SER A 45 20.77 -20.35 7.21
C SER A 45 19.33 -20.78 7.51
N GLN A 46 18.36 -19.87 7.35
CA GLN A 46 16.94 -20.12 7.60
C GLN A 46 16.28 -20.97 6.52
N ALA A 47 16.76 -20.90 5.28
CA ALA A 47 16.30 -21.77 4.20
C ALA A 47 16.77 -23.22 4.35
N GLY A 48 17.64 -23.52 5.33
CA GLY A 48 18.14 -24.88 5.59
C GLY A 48 19.10 -25.38 4.52
N ILE A 49 19.62 -24.48 3.67
CA ILE A 49 20.40 -24.84 2.48
C ILE A 49 21.82 -25.33 2.85
N GLY A 50 22.26 -25.14 4.10
CA GLY A 50 23.56 -25.59 4.61
C GLY A 50 23.58 -26.83 5.52
N ALA A 51 22.47 -27.55 5.71
CA ALA A 51 22.38 -28.65 6.70
C ALA A 51 21.81 -29.97 6.13
N ALA A 52 22.03 -30.24 4.84
CA ALA A 52 21.79 -31.56 4.27
C ALA A 52 23.11 -32.36 4.24
N ASP A 53 23.13 -33.48 4.95
CA ASP A 53 24.21 -34.47 4.94
C ASP A 53 24.48 -34.95 3.50
N ASP A 54 25.72 -34.74 3.02
CA ASP A 54 26.55 -35.61 2.19
C ASP A 54 25.98 -36.43 0.99
N GLU A 55 24.83 -36.12 0.41
CA GLU A 55 24.42 -36.72 -0.87
C GLU A 55 24.05 -35.67 -1.95
N GLU A 56 24.99 -35.56 -2.90
CA GLU A 56 24.90 -34.95 -4.24
C GLU A 56 24.92 -33.40 -4.36
N MET A 57 26.01 -32.95 -5.01
CA MET A 57 26.32 -31.57 -5.39
C MET A 57 25.23 -30.94 -6.27
N GLU A 58 24.37 -30.11 -5.67
CA GLU A 58 23.63 -29.02 -6.34
C GLU A 58 23.18 -27.90 -5.35
N SER A 59 23.60 -27.94 -4.08
CA SER A 59 23.04 -27.09 -3.00
C SER A 59 23.59 -25.66 -2.94
N GLY A 60 24.81 -25.40 -3.40
CA GLY A 60 25.44 -24.07 -3.31
C GLY A 60 24.89 -23.04 -4.31
N GLU A 61 24.52 -23.46 -5.52
CA GLU A 61 24.04 -22.54 -6.57
C GLU A 61 22.64 -21.98 -6.24
N GLY A 62 21.77 -22.78 -5.60
CA GLY A 62 20.45 -22.33 -5.17
C GLY A 62 20.49 -21.32 -4.03
N GLU A 63 21.46 -21.42 -3.12
CA GLU A 63 21.69 -20.47 -2.03
C GLU A 63 22.12 -19.10 -2.55
N GLU A 64 23.16 -19.09 -3.40
CA GLU A 64 23.69 -17.88 -4.00
C GLU A 64 22.65 -17.19 -4.91
N ASP A 65 21.84 -17.96 -5.66
CA ASP A 65 20.76 -17.40 -6.47
C ASP A 65 19.68 -16.73 -5.60
N LEU A 66 19.23 -17.38 -4.53
CA LEU A 66 18.24 -16.84 -3.61
C LEU A 66 18.71 -15.52 -2.98
N VAL A 67 19.91 -15.52 -2.44
CA VAL A 67 20.52 -14.35 -1.79
C VAL A 67 20.66 -13.21 -2.80
N SER A 68 21.28 -13.48 -3.94
CA SER A 68 21.50 -12.50 -5.00
C SER A 68 20.20 -11.87 -5.50
N ARG A 69 19.17 -12.69 -5.73
CA ARG A 69 17.85 -12.21 -6.17
C ARG A 69 17.13 -11.41 -5.11
N THR A 70 17.28 -11.76 -3.83
CA THR A 70 16.69 -11.02 -2.71
C THR A 70 17.36 -9.65 -2.54
N VAL A 71 18.69 -9.60 -2.58
CA VAL A 71 19.49 -8.36 -2.55
C VAL A 71 19.10 -7.46 -3.72
N THR A 72 19.12 -8.00 -4.95
CA THR A 72 18.70 -7.28 -6.16
C THR A 72 17.28 -6.73 -6.02
N ARG A 73 16.36 -7.50 -5.42
CA ARG A 73 14.98 -7.05 -5.22
C ARG A 73 14.89 -5.87 -4.25
N ILE A 74 15.64 -5.89 -3.15
CA ILE A 74 15.72 -4.81 -2.16
C ILE A 74 16.30 -3.54 -2.80
N GLU A 75 17.40 -3.65 -3.54
CA GLU A 75 18.01 -2.51 -4.25
C GLU A 75 17.02 -1.87 -5.24
N ASN A 76 16.35 -2.68 -6.07
CA ASN A 76 15.33 -2.21 -7.00
C ASN A 76 14.19 -1.46 -6.28
N ARG A 77 13.78 -1.89 -5.08
CA ARG A 77 12.76 -1.18 -4.29
C ARG A 77 13.26 0.19 -3.86
N GLY A 78 14.51 0.26 -3.40
CA GLY A 78 15.18 1.50 -3.05
C GLY A 78 15.28 2.49 -4.22
N GLU A 79 15.65 2.02 -5.41
CA GLU A 79 15.72 2.85 -6.62
C GLU A 79 14.35 3.40 -7.03
N MET A 80 13.30 2.57 -6.99
CA MET A 80 11.95 2.98 -7.41
C MET A 80 11.32 4.02 -6.48
N LEU A 81 11.50 3.83 -5.17
CA LEU A 81 10.84 4.63 -4.14
C LEU A 81 11.67 5.84 -3.69
N GLY A 82 12.99 5.72 -3.71
CA GLY A 82 13.92 6.73 -3.22
C GLY A 82 13.96 6.85 -1.69
N ALA A 83 14.94 7.61 -1.20
CA ALA A 83 15.24 7.74 0.23
C ALA A 83 14.15 8.47 1.05
N SER A 84 13.23 9.19 0.42
CA SER A 84 12.11 9.83 1.13
C SER A 84 10.99 8.84 1.48
N ALA A 85 10.96 7.67 0.84
CA ALA A 85 9.87 6.71 0.94
C ALA A 85 10.30 5.27 1.29
N TYR A 86 11.56 4.91 1.05
CA TYR A 86 12.09 3.58 1.36
C TYR A 86 13.10 3.63 2.51
N PRO A 87 12.77 3.08 3.70
CA PRO A 87 13.59 3.21 4.90
C PRO A 87 14.66 2.12 5.02
N PHE A 88 15.12 1.53 3.92
CA PHE A 88 16.11 0.45 3.97
C PHE A 88 17.28 0.73 3.03
N SER A 89 18.48 0.42 3.50
CA SER A 89 19.72 0.55 2.73
C SER A 89 20.59 -0.70 2.92
N LEU A 90 21.12 -1.20 1.83
CA LEU A 90 22.15 -2.23 1.85
C LEU A 90 23.52 -1.56 1.95
N ASP A 91 24.44 -2.20 2.67
CA ASP A 91 25.83 -1.78 2.64
C ASP A 91 26.47 -2.04 1.27
N LYS A 92 27.70 -1.55 1.08
CA LYS A 92 28.41 -1.65 -0.21
C LYS A 92 28.66 -3.10 -0.68
N ARG A 93 28.51 -4.08 0.21
CA ARG A 93 28.74 -5.49 -0.07
C ARG A 93 27.43 -6.27 -0.25
N GLY A 94 26.29 -5.65 0.04
CA GLY A 94 25.00 -6.34 0.08
C GLY A 94 24.88 -7.34 1.24
N GLU A 95 25.73 -7.24 2.26
CA GLU A 95 25.81 -8.21 3.37
C GLU A 95 24.87 -7.83 4.51
N ILE A 96 24.67 -6.53 4.73
CA ILE A 96 23.89 -5.99 5.84
C ILE A 96 22.79 -5.07 5.30
N LEU A 97 21.54 -5.45 5.56
CA LEU A 97 20.39 -4.58 5.37
C LEU A 97 20.17 -3.75 6.64
N THR A 98 20.17 -2.43 6.52
CA THR A 98 19.90 -1.49 7.62
C THR A 98 18.55 -0.82 7.42
N CYS A 99 17.76 -0.72 8.49
CA CYS A 99 16.52 0.04 8.52
C CYS A 99 16.77 1.44 9.09
N GLU A 100 16.65 2.46 8.25
CA GLU A 100 16.82 3.88 8.55
C GLU A 100 15.45 4.57 8.65
N PHE A 101 14.57 4.01 9.48
CA PHE A 101 13.20 4.48 9.63
C PHE A 101 13.12 5.85 10.29
N ASP A 102 12.99 6.90 9.48
CA ASP A 102 12.55 8.24 9.91
C ASP A 102 11.06 8.22 10.34
N ARG A 103 10.83 8.53 11.63
CA ARG A 103 9.50 8.53 12.27
C ARG A 103 8.62 9.70 11.84
N ASP A 104 9.22 10.76 11.29
CA ASP A 104 8.49 11.93 10.79
C ASP A 104 8.19 11.82 9.29
N SER A 105 8.80 10.84 8.59
CA SER A 105 8.53 10.58 7.18
C SER A 105 7.23 9.78 6.97
N PHE A 106 6.24 10.43 6.36
CA PHE A 106 5.02 9.75 5.91
C PHE A 106 5.29 8.77 4.77
N GLY A 107 6.30 9.00 3.93
CA GLY A 107 6.72 8.04 2.91
C GLY A 107 7.21 6.73 3.54
N HIS A 108 8.13 6.83 4.50
CA HIS A 108 8.59 5.66 5.26
C HIS A 108 7.45 4.95 5.98
N THR A 109 6.58 5.71 6.63
CA THR A 109 5.42 5.17 7.34
C THR A 109 4.49 4.41 6.39
N ALA A 110 4.22 4.97 5.20
CA ALA A 110 3.40 4.32 4.19
C ALA A 110 4.04 3.02 3.68
N TYR A 111 5.36 2.98 3.53
CA TYR A 111 6.09 1.77 3.14
C TYR A 111 5.94 0.68 4.20
N ILE A 112 6.27 0.98 5.45
CA ILE A 112 6.20 0.00 6.56
C ILE A 112 4.76 -0.45 6.79
N LEU A 113 3.78 0.47 6.76
CA LEU A 113 2.37 0.10 6.85
C LEU A 113 1.96 -0.88 5.74
N SER A 114 2.41 -0.63 4.51
CA SER A 114 2.14 -1.50 3.37
C SER A 114 2.82 -2.87 3.53
N LEU A 115 4.05 -2.90 4.04
CA LEU A 115 4.82 -4.10 4.35
C LEU A 115 4.11 -4.97 5.41
N VAL A 116 3.63 -4.35 6.49
CA VAL A 116 2.87 -5.02 7.56
C VAL A 116 1.53 -5.54 7.03
N LEU A 117 0.77 -4.73 6.29
CA LEU A 117 -0.50 -5.15 5.71
C LEU A 117 -0.36 -6.30 4.71
N SER A 118 0.78 -6.35 4.00
CA SER A 118 1.14 -7.44 3.09
C SER A 118 1.47 -8.74 3.79
N ASN A 119 1.78 -8.69 5.09
CA ASN A 119 2.24 -9.83 5.87
C ASN A 119 1.34 -10.16 7.05
N LEU A 120 0.08 -9.68 7.03
CA LEU A 120 -0.96 -10.17 7.95
C LEU A 120 -1.26 -11.66 7.66
N LYS A 121 -1.73 -12.41 8.68
CA LYS A 121 -2.04 -13.86 8.61
C LYS A 121 -2.89 -14.26 7.39
N ALA A 122 -3.82 -13.40 7.00
CA ALA A 122 -4.67 -13.64 5.84
C ALA A 122 -3.89 -13.60 4.53
N VAL A 123 -2.65 -13.14 4.48
CA VAL A 123 -1.82 -12.92 3.29
C VAL A 123 -0.52 -13.72 3.35
N SER A 124 0.24 -13.59 4.44
CA SER A 124 1.53 -14.26 4.65
C SER A 124 1.72 -14.62 6.14
N PRO A 125 2.47 -15.70 6.44
CA PRO A 125 2.75 -16.13 7.81
C PRO A 125 3.91 -15.37 8.49
N ILE A 126 4.67 -14.52 7.77
CA ILE A 126 5.96 -13.96 8.25
C ILE A 126 5.88 -13.31 9.63
N LEU A 127 4.83 -12.53 9.91
CA LEU A 127 4.75 -11.77 11.16
C LEU A 127 4.61 -12.63 12.42
N ASN A 128 4.25 -13.92 12.32
CA ASN A 128 4.12 -14.86 13.46
C ASN A 128 3.70 -14.23 14.81
N ASP A 129 4.62 -14.12 15.78
CA ASP A 129 4.39 -13.59 17.13
C ASP A 129 4.26 -12.06 17.16
N LEU A 130 4.81 -11.40 16.15
CA LEU A 130 4.72 -9.96 15.95
C LEU A 130 3.41 -9.54 15.27
N HIS A 131 2.53 -10.48 14.91
CA HIS A 131 1.29 -10.16 14.23
C HIS A 131 0.41 -9.18 15.04
N PRO A 132 -0.06 -8.05 14.46
CA PRO A 132 -0.94 -7.12 15.16
C PRO A 132 -2.26 -7.78 15.60
N SER A 133 -2.83 -7.35 16.72
CA SER A 133 -4.16 -7.78 17.16
C SER A 133 -5.25 -7.43 16.13
N ASP A 134 -6.40 -8.10 16.17
CA ASP A 134 -7.51 -7.82 15.22
C ASP A 134 -7.99 -6.37 15.27
N GLN A 135 -7.93 -5.73 16.43
CA GLN A 135 -8.27 -4.32 16.59
C GLN A 135 -7.24 -3.43 15.89
N GLU A 136 -5.96 -3.70 16.09
CA GLU A 136 -4.88 -2.99 15.38
C GLU A 136 -4.99 -3.20 13.88
N VAL A 137 -5.27 -4.42 13.39
CA VAL A 137 -5.47 -4.70 11.96
C VAL A 137 -6.59 -3.83 11.38
N ARG A 138 -7.73 -3.69 12.05
CA ARG A 138 -8.81 -2.79 11.60
C ARG A 138 -8.34 -1.33 11.53
N GLN A 139 -7.55 -0.90 12.51
CA GLN A 139 -6.99 0.46 12.54
C GLN A 139 -5.96 0.69 11.43
N LEU A 140 -5.08 -0.28 11.15
CA LEU A 140 -4.08 -0.20 10.07
C LEU A 140 -4.74 -0.10 8.69
N ARG A 141 -5.83 -0.84 8.45
CA ARG A 141 -6.60 -0.73 7.21
C ARG A 141 -7.21 0.66 7.04
N LYS A 142 -7.71 1.24 8.13
CA LYS A 142 -8.22 2.62 8.14
C LYS A 142 -7.11 3.63 7.85
N PHE A 143 -5.94 3.47 8.47
CA PHE A 143 -4.77 4.31 8.15
C PHE A 143 -4.38 4.20 6.68
N PHE A 144 -4.35 2.99 6.12
CA PHE A 144 -3.98 2.80 4.72
C PHE A 144 -4.93 3.50 3.75
N GLN A 145 -6.22 3.61 4.07
CA GLN A 145 -7.15 4.41 3.28
C GLN A 145 -6.75 5.90 3.25
N TYR A 146 -6.27 6.48 4.36
CA TYR A 146 -5.78 7.85 4.39
C TYR A 146 -4.48 8.04 3.60
N PHE A 147 -3.56 7.08 3.68
CA PHE A 147 -2.37 7.05 2.82
C PHE A 147 -2.75 6.91 1.34
N ALA A 148 -3.78 6.13 1.02
CA ALA A 148 -4.30 6.01 -0.34
C ALA A 148 -4.92 7.32 -0.84
N THR A 149 -5.64 8.06 0.00
CA THR A 149 -6.15 9.40 -0.31
C THR A 149 -5.01 10.37 -0.63
N ALA A 150 -3.97 10.42 0.21
CA ALA A 150 -2.80 11.25 -0.02
C ALA A 150 -2.03 10.84 -1.29
N ALA A 151 -1.83 9.55 -1.50
CA ALA A 151 -1.17 9.04 -2.70
C ALA A 151 -1.93 9.40 -3.99
N LEU A 152 -3.26 9.32 -3.98
CA LEU A 152 -4.07 9.65 -5.15
C LEU A 152 -4.11 11.16 -5.42
N ALA A 153 -4.12 11.99 -4.37
CA ALA A 153 -3.96 13.44 -4.50
C ALA A 153 -2.65 13.79 -5.22
N ALA A 154 -1.52 13.22 -4.77
CA ALA A 154 -0.22 13.41 -5.40
C ALA A 154 -0.15 12.87 -6.83
N GLU A 155 -0.72 11.70 -7.10
CA GLU A 155 -0.77 11.11 -8.45
C GLU A 155 -1.50 12.00 -9.46
N ILE A 156 -2.60 12.64 -9.04
CA ILE A 156 -3.41 13.50 -9.89
C ILE A 156 -2.94 14.96 -9.86
N HIS A 157 -2.17 15.36 -8.84
CA HIS A 157 -1.79 16.72 -8.51
C HIS A 157 -2.99 17.64 -8.27
N GLY A 158 -3.78 17.33 -7.23
CA GLY A 158 -4.90 18.17 -6.80
C GLY A 158 -5.60 17.64 -5.54
N PRO A 159 -6.78 18.17 -5.18
CA PRO A 159 -7.47 17.78 -3.96
C PRO A 159 -7.96 16.32 -4.00
N ALA A 160 -8.08 15.71 -2.82
CA ALA A 160 -8.65 14.37 -2.66
C ALA A 160 -9.53 14.23 -1.42
N TRP A 161 -10.54 13.37 -1.56
CA TRP A 161 -11.60 13.15 -0.58
C TRP A 161 -11.63 11.68 -0.14
N SER A 162 -11.71 11.46 1.17
CA SER A 162 -11.80 10.13 1.77
C SER A 162 -13.28 9.72 1.83
N PHE A 163 -13.75 9.02 0.80
CA PHE A 163 -15.16 8.70 0.59
C PHE A 163 -15.62 7.38 1.21
N GLY A 164 -14.71 6.40 1.32
CA GLY A 164 -14.96 5.06 1.84
C GLY A 164 -15.31 5.07 3.34
N PHE A 165 -16.09 4.07 3.78
CA PHE A 165 -16.53 3.99 5.17
C PHE A 165 -15.47 3.30 6.07
N PRO A 166 -15.15 3.83 7.26
CA PRO A 166 -15.71 5.03 7.89
C PRO A 166 -15.01 6.32 7.44
N ARG A 167 -15.79 7.33 7.06
CA ARG A 167 -15.30 8.65 6.67
C ARG A 167 -14.73 9.40 7.89
N PRO A 168 -13.67 10.22 7.73
CA PRO A 168 -13.08 10.99 8.83
C PRO A 168 -14.09 11.90 9.54
N ASP A 169 -14.95 12.54 8.76
CA ASP A 169 -15.95 13.52 9.19
C ASP A 169 -17.29 12.89 9.60
N GLN A 170 -17.40 11.57 9.53
CA GLN A 170 -18.62 10.80 9.84
C GLN A 170 -19.82 11.13 8.95
N SER A 171 -19.61 11.82 7.84
CA SER A 171 -20.67 12.19 6.89
C SER A 171 -21.39 10.97 6.32
N GLY A 172 -22.65 11.16 5.92
CA GLY A 172 -23.40 10.19 5.15
C GLY A 172 -22.86 10.05 3.71
N PHE A 173 -23.20 8.97 3.01
CA PHE A 173 -22.76 8.77 1.62
C PHE A 173 -23.24 9.90 0.69
N ILE A 174 -24.54 10.24 0.74
CA ILE A 174 -25.12 11.28 -0.13
C ILE A 174 -24.60 12.66 0.24
N GLU A 175 -24.45 12.93 1.53
CA GLU A 175 -23.89 14.19 2.03
C GLU A 175 -22.47 14.39 1.49
N LYS A 176 -21.60 13.38 1.65
CA LYS A 176 -20.23 13.45 1.14
C LYS A 176 -20.17 13.57 -0.38
N LEU A 177 -21.01 12.82 -1.08
CA LEU A 177 -21.07 12.87 -2.53
C LEU A 177 -21.50 14.27 -3.01
N THR A 178 -22.49 14.87 -2.34
CA THR A 178 -22.96 16.22 -2.64
C THR A 178 -21.86 17.25 -2.39
N GLU A 179 -21.19 17.17 -1.24
CA GLU A 179 -20.08 18.06 -0.90
C GLU A 179 -18.97 18.05 -1.97
N ILE A 180 -18.55 16.87 -2.42
CA ILE A 180 -17.50 16.72 -3.44
C ILE A 180 -17.98 17.35 -4.75
N TRP A 181 -19.19 17.04 -5.19
CA TRP A 181 -19.67 17.48 -6.50
C TRP A 181 -20.08 18.95 -6.57
N GLU A 182 -20.51 19.54 -5.46
CA GLU A 182 -20.69 21.00 -5.34
C GLU A 182 -19.37 21.75 -5.56
N ARG A 183 -18.25 21.18 -5.12
CA ARG A 183 -16.90 21.75 -5.37
C ARG A 183 -16.43 21.54 -6.80
N LEU A 184 -16.74 20.38 -7.39
CA LEU A 184 -16.29 20.02 -8.75
C LEU A 184 -17.11 20.70 -9.86
N GLY A 185 -18.37 21.03 -9.61
CA GLY A 185 -19.21 21.75 -10.58
C GLY A 185 -19.56 20.94 -11.85
N ASP A 186 -19.55 19.61 -11.78
CA ASP A 186 -19.79 18.74 -12.94
C ASP A 186 -20.90 17.72 -12.67
N GLY A 187 -22.12 18.02 -13.11
CA GLY A 187 -23.33 17.24 -12.84
C GLY A 187 -23.99 17.61 -11.50
N GLN A 188 -25.04 16.89 -11.12
CA GLN A 188 -25.79 17.14 -9.89
C GLN A 188 -26.12 15.83 -9.18
N VAL A 189 -25.80 15.74 -7.88
CA VAL A 189 -26.15 14.58 -7.06
C VAL A 189 -27.66 14.52 -6.89
N SER A 190 -28.25 13.45 -7.41
CA SER A 190 -29.68 13.20 -7.37
C SER A 190 -29.89 11.69 -7.56
N PRO A 191 -30.02 10.92 -6.47
CA PRO A 191 -30.20 9.48 -6.53
C PRO A 191 -31.40 9.08 -7.40
N GLN A 192 -31.19 8.18 -8.34
CA GLN A 192 -32.25 7.67 -9.22
C GLN A 192 -33.23 6.76 -8.48
N ARG A 193 -34.42 6.61 -9.06
CA ARG A 193 -35.43 5.64 -8.58
C ARG A 193 -34.81 4.23 -8.54
N GLY A 194 -34.84 3.61 -7.37
CA GLY A 194 -34.28 2.27 -7.15
C GLY A 194 -32.86 2.26 -6.58
N ALA A 195 -32.22 3.42 -6.43
CA ALA A 195 -31.00 3.54 -5.63
C ALA A 195 -31.28 3.12 -4.17
N THR A 196 -30.32 2.42 -3.56
CA THR A 196 -30.45 2.03 -2.15
C THR A 196 -30.53 3.27 -1.26
N THR A 197 -31.35 3.21 -0.21
CA THR A 197 -31.48 4.29 0.77
C THR A 197 -30.41 4.23 1.86
N LYS A 198 -29.63 3.15 1.91
CA LYS A 198 -28.50 2.97 2.83
C LYS A 198 -27.23 2.54 2.08
N PRO A 199 -26.75 3.35 1.12
CA PRO A 199 -25.49 3.06 0.44
C PRO A 199 -24.34 3.14 1.44
N LYS A 200 -23.39 2.20 1.34
CA LYS A 200 -22.13 2.28 2.07
C LYS A 200 -21.23 3.33 1.40
N ASP A 201 -20.45 2.88 0.43
CA ASP A 201 -19.48 3.63 -0.38
C ASP A 201 -19.63 3.31 -1.88
N ASP A 202 -20.53 2.38 -2.22
CA ASP A 202 -20.73 1.86 -3.57
C ASP A 202 -19.39 1.51 -4.25
N GLN A 203 -18.49 0.89 -3.48
CA GLN A 203 -17.15 0.43 -3.92
C GLN A 203 -16.14 1.53 -4.26
N VAL A 204 -16.45 2.82 -4.04
CA VAL A 204 -15.45 3.88 -4.21
C VAL A 204 -14.98 4.31 -2.83
N ASP A 205 -13.68 4.28 -2.59
CA ASP A 205 -13.10 4.68 -1.31
C ASP A 205 -12.50 6.09 -1.34
N VAL A 206 -12.05 6.55 -2.51
CA VAL A 206 -11.36 7.83 -2.66
C VAL A 206 -11.76 8.49 -3.99
N PHE A 207 -11.99 9.79 -3.96
CA PHE A 207 -11.99 10.63 -5.15
C PHE A 207 -10.79 11.58 -5.12
N ALA A 208 -10.18 11.85 -6.28
CA ALA A 208 -9.22 12.93 -6.44
C ALA A 208 -9.43 13.62 -7.77
N ALA A 209 -9.20 14.93 -7.83
CA ALA A 209 -9.38 15.68 -9.06
C ALA A 209 -8.24 16.65 -9.28
N ARG A 210 -7.97 17.00 -10.54
CA ARG A 210 -7.17 18.17 -10.91
C ARG A 210 -8.02 19.08 -11.78
N PRO A 211 -8.81 19.97 -11.16
CA PRO A 211 -9.68 20.90 -11.88
C PRO A 211 -8.89 21.82 -12.81
N HIS A 212 -9.53 22.27 -13.88
CA HIS A 212 -8.98 23.35 -14.72
C HIS A 212 -9.13 24.70 -14.01
N PRO A 213 -8.24 25.68 -14.29
CA PRO A 213 -8.35 27.03 -13.71
C PRO A 213 -9.69 27.73 -14.00
N ASP A 214 -10.35 27.40 -15.11
CA ASP A 214 -11.65 27.94 -15.50
C ASP A 214 -12.85 27.27 -14.79
N ARG A 215 -12.59 26.20 -14.03
CA ARG A 215 -13.58 25.37 -13.32
C ARG A 215 -14.65 24.75 -14.22
N LEU A 216 -14.36 24.62 -15.52
CA LEU A 216 -15.26 23.93 -16.43
C LEU A 216 -15.03 22.41 -16.39
N PRO A 217 -16.07 21.58 -16.67
CA PRO A 217 -15.93 20.14 -16.79
C PRO A 217 -14.91 19.71 -17.86
N GLY A 218 -14.45 18.45 -17.78
CA GLY A 218 -13.39 17.92 -18.65
C GLY A 218 -12.00 17.93 -18.01
N PHE A 219 -11.95 17.91 -16.69
CA PHE A 219 -10.72 17.84 -15.89
C PHE A 219 -10.29 16.38 -15.61
N LEU A 220 -9.16 16.17 -14.92
CA LEU A 220 -8.80 14.83 -14.47
C LEU A 220 -9.58 14.48 -13.20
N LEU A 221 -10.33 13.39 -13.23
CA LEU A 221 -11.08 12.88 -12.08
C LEU A 221 -10.76 11.40 -11.88
N ALA A 222 -10.12 11.07 -10.77
CA ALA A 222 -9.86 9.71 -10.36
C ALA A 222 -10.88 9.24 -9.32
N ALA A 223 -11.35 8.01 -9.49
CA ALA A 223 -12.14 7.28 -8.50
C ALA A 223 -11.37 6.00 -8.16
N ALA A 224 -11.05 5.82 -6.89
CA ALA A 224 -10.24 4.69 -6.45
C ALA A 224 -10.97 3.78 -5.48
N GLN A 225 -10.68 2.49 -5.62
CA GLN A 225 -11.00 1.46 -4.63
C GLN A 225 -9.72 1.11 -3.87
N VAL A 226 -9.82 1.03 -2.54
CA VAL A 226 -8.72 0.67 -1.66
C VAL A 226 -8.92 -0.75 -1.15
N ALA A 227 -7.94 -1.63 -1.40
CA ALA A 227 -8.07 -3.04 -1.05
C ALA A 227 -6.83 -3.57 -0.31
N THR A 228 -7.02 -3.94 0.95
CA THR A 228 -5.97 -4.46 1.84
C THR A 228 -6.09 -5.98 2.10
N GLY A 229 -6.83 -6.72 1.28
CA GLY A 229 -7.07 -8.15 1.48
C GLY A 229 -6.89 -8.97 0.20
N LYS A 230 -6.79 -10.30 0.34
CA LYS A 230 -6.53 -11.25 -0.76
C LYS A 230 -7.48 -11.10 -1.96
N ASN A 231 -8.72 -10.67 -1.74
CA ASN A 231 -9.73 -10.53 -2.80
C ASN A 231 -9.66 -9.18 -3.54
N ALA A 232 -8.56 -8.42 -3.42
CA ALA A 232 -8.37 -7.17 -4.18
C ALA A 232 -8.60 -7.34 -5.68
N ASN A 233 -8.23 -8.51 -6.22
CA ASN A 233 -8.39 -8.85 -7.64
C ASN A 233 -9.85 -9.03 -8.10
N GLN A 234 -10.82 -8.92 -7.21
CA GLN A 234 -12.26 -9.03 -7.52
C GLN A 234 -13.01 -7.70 -7.35
N LYS A 235 -12.29 -6.62 -7.04
CA LYS A 235 -12.87 -5.33 -6.64
C LYS A 235 -12.64 -4.22 -7.68
N SER A 236 -12.60 -4.58 -8.96
CA SER A 236 -12.37 -3.59 -10.03
C SER A 236 -13.50 -2.56 -10.08
N LEU A 237 -13.14 -1.27 -10.20
CA LEU A 237 -14.08 -0.20 -10.51
C LEU A 237 -14.36 -0.08 -12.01
N LYS A 238 -13.58 -0.75 -12.86
CA LYS A 238 -13.77 -0.70 -14.30
C LYS A 238 -15.13 -1.30 -14.66
N GLY A 239 -15.95 -0.54 -15.37
CA GLY A 239 -17.34 -0.90 -15.70
C GLY A 239 -18.36 -0.64 -14.58
N HIS A 240 -17.93 -0.45 -13.32
CA HIS A 240 -18.81 -0.05 -12.22
C HIS A 240 -19.14 1.45 -12.24
N LEU A 241 -18.17 2.28 -12.65
CA LEU A 241 -18.30 3.74 -12.58
C LEU A 241 -19.41 4.32 -13.48
N ASP A 242 -19.74 3.68 -14.60
CA ASP A 242 -20.89 4.11 -15.42
C ASP A 242 -22.23 3.85 -14.70
N GLY A 243 -22.31 2.72 -13.99
CA GLY A 243 -23.42 2.40 -13.10
C GLY A 243 -23.49 3.38 -11.92
N PHE A 244 -22.34 3.74 -11.34
CA PHE A 244 -22.27 4.74 -10.27
C PHE A 244 -22.81 6.10 -10.74
N LYS A 245 -22.35 6.61 -11.88
CA LYS A 245 -22.81 7.88 -12.47
C LYS A 245 -24.32 7.88 -12.72
N SER A 246 -24.81 6.85 -13.41
CA SER A 246 -26.23 6.76 -13.74
C SER A 246 -27.11 6.58 -12.52
N ARG A 247 -26.61 5.97 -11.43
CA ARG A 247 -27.39 5.74 -10.19
C ARG A 247 -27.49 6.97 -9.31
N TRP A 248 -26.43 7.78 -9.21
CA TRP A 248 -26.34 8.82 -8.18
C TRP A 248 -26.49 10.26 -8.69
N PHE A 249 -26.56 10.48 -10.01
CA PHE A 249 -26.56 11.82 -10.59
C PHE A 249 -27.72 12.07 -11.57
N LEU A 250 -28.18 13.33 -11.61
CA LEU A 250 -29.11 13.86 -12.61
C LEU A 250 -29.03 15.41 -12.67
N PRO A 251 -28.47 16.01 -13.74
CA PRO A 251 -27.76 15.37 -14.84
C PRO A 251 -26.44 14.71 -14.40
N PRO A 252 -25.96 13.67 -15.12
CA PRO A 252 -24.70 13.01 -14.79
C PRO A 252 -23.48 13.90 -15.11
N PRO A 253 -22.35 13.72 -14.40
CA PRO A 253 -21.09 14.38 -14.71
C PRO A 253 -20.59 14.02 -16.12
N VAL A 254 -20.16 15.02 -16.89
CA VAL A 254 -19.61 14.81 -18.23
C VAL A 254 -18.12 14.41 -18.18
N THR A 255 -17.40 14.77 -17.12
CA THR A 255 -16.00 14.39 -16.92
C THR A 255 -15.90 12.88 -16.72
N ALA A 256 -14.98 12.24 -17.45
CA ALA A 256 -14.73 10.80 -17.34
C ALA A 256 -14.09 10.47 -15.97
N PHE A 257 -14.48 9.34 -15.38
CA PHE A 257 -13.84 8.88 -14.15
C PHE A 257 -12.74 7.89 -14.51
N LEU A 258 -11.52 8.16 -14.06
CA LEU A 258 -10.38 7.28 -14.20
C LEU A 258 -10.42 6.26 -13.05
N PRO A 259 -10.60 4.96 -13.32
CA PRO A 259 -10.61 3.95 -12.26
C PRO A 259 -9.19 3.72 -11.74
N TYR A 260 -9.06 3.71 -10.41
CA TYR A 260 -7.84 3.35 -9.70
C TYR A 260 -8.08 2.18 -8.74
N MET A 261 -7.09 1.31 -8.63
CA MET A 261 -6.98 0.29 -7.58
C MET A 261 -5.75 0.59 -6.73
N ILE A 262 -5.94 0.74 -5.43
CA ILE A 262 -4.87 1.05 -4.48
C ILE A 262 -4.71 -0.09 -3.48
N VAL A 263 -3.52 -0.69 -3.44
CA VAL A 263 -3.23 -1.90 -2.64
C VAL A 263 -1.90 -1.79 -1.89
N PRO A 264 -1.78 -2.38 -0.68
CA PRO A 264 -0.53 -2.37 0.08
C PRO A 264 0.46 -3.43 -0.38
N PHE A 265 0.10 -4.29 -1.33
CA PHE A 265 0.91 -5.41 -1.78
C PHE A 265 1.85 -5.02 -2.93
N ALA A 266 3.02 -5.65 -3.03
CA ALA A 266 3.78 -5.59 -4.26
C ALA A 266 3.07 -6.37 -5.38
N LYS A 267 3.26 -5.95 -6.63
CA LYS A 267 2.81 -6.68 -7.81
C LYS A 267 4.03 -6.97 -8.67
N THR A 268 4.11 -8.19 -9.18
CA THR A 268 5.22 -8.63 -10.02
C THR A 268 5.11 -8.02 -11.41
N ASN A 269 6.24 -7.71 -12.04
CA ASN A 269 6.28 -7.05 -13.36
C ASN A 269 5.52 -7.85 -14.43
N ASN A 270 5.55 -9.19 -14.37
CA ASN A 270 4.94 -10.05 -15.37
C ASN A 270 3.40 -10.01 -15.32
N GLN A 271 2.80 -9.90 -14.13
CA GLN A 271 1.34 -9.87 -13.95
C GLN A 271 0.77 -8.45 -14.00
N PHE A 272 1.62 -7.43 -13.83
CA PHE A 272 1.18 -6.06 -13.70
C PHE A 272 0.42 -5.51 -14.92
N PRO A 273 0.83 -5.77 -16.19
CA PRO A 273 0.09 -5.30 -17.36
C PRO A 273 -1.35 -5.83 -17.42
N ASP A 274 -1.55 -7.11 -17.10
CA ASP A 274 -2.89 -7.69 -17.04
C ASP A 274 -3.71 -7.10 -15.89
N TYR A 275 -3.06 -6.88 -14.75
CA TYR A 275 -3.69 -6.23 -13.60
C TYR A 275 -4.22 -4.84 -13.94
N VAL A 276 -3.43 -4.02 -14.64
CA VAL A 276 -3.84 -2.69 -15.12
C VAL A 276 -4.99 -2.80 -16.13
N ARG A 277 -4.96 -3.80 -17.02
CA ARG A 277 -6.03 -4.02 -17.99
C ARG A 277 -7.38 -4.29 -17.32
N VAL A 278 -7.39 -5.04 -16.22
CA VAL A 278 -8.61 -5.41 -15.49
C VAL A 278 -9.04 -4.34 -14.49
N MET A 279 -8.08 -3.73 -13.78
CA MET A 279 -8.35 -2.85 -12.63
C MET A 279 -8.44 -1.37 -12.98
N GLY A 280 -7.88 -0.96 -14.12
CA GLY A 280 -7.58 0.44 -14.38
C GLY A 280 -6.18 0.80 -13.90
N ASN A 281 -5.97 2.05 -13.51
CA ASN A 281 -4.68 2.47 -12.97
C ASN A 281 -4.43 1.81 -11.61
N VAL A 282 -3.18 1.51 -11.29
CA VAL A 282 -2.84 0.76 -10.06
C VAL A 282 -1.74 1.49 -9.30
N LEU A 283 -2.01 1.81 -8.04
CA LEU A 283 -1.03 2.23 -7.05
C LEU A 283 -0.82 1.09 -6.06
N HIS A 284 0.34 0.46 -6.10
CA HIS A 284 0.69 -0.66 -5.23
C HIS A 284 1.85 -0.27 -4.30
N ARG A 285 2.38 -1.20 -3.48
CA ARG A 285 3.43 -0.89 -2.49
C ARG A 285 4.65 -0.14 -3.03
N LEU A 286 5.01 -0.35 -4.29
CA LEU A 286 6.18 0.32 -4.90
C LEU A 286 5.82 1.64 -5.59
N ARG A 287 4.64 2.19 -5.32
CA ARG A 287 4.15 3.47 -5.85
C ARG A 287 3.55 4.35 -4.76
N VAL A 288 2.71 3.77 -3.89
CA VAL A 288 2.00 4.49 -2.81
C VAL A 288 2.95 5.29 -1.92
N PRO A 289 4.05 4.73 -1.37
CA PRO A 289 4.89 5.44 -0.40
C PRO A 289 5.55 6.70 -0.98
N ARG A 290 6.01 6.61 -2.22
CA ARG A 290 6.58 7.77 -2.92
C ARG A 290 5.54 8.86 -3.13
N ARG A 291 4.33 8.50 -3.59
CA ARG A 291 3.23 9.47 -3.74
C ARG A 291 2.80 10.09 -2.42
N VAL A 292 2.83 9.34 -1.33
CA VAL A 292 2.57 9.88 0.00
C VAL A 292 3.63 10.92 0.40
N ALA A 293 4.91 10.67 0.12
CA ALA A 293 5.96 11.65 0.39
C ALA A 293 5.73 12.95 -0.40
N GLU A 294 5.36 12.82 -1.68
CA GLU A 294 5.06 13.95 -2.56
C GLU A 294 3.77 14.71 -2.15
N ALA A 295 2.86 14.09 -1.39
CA ALA A 295 1.62 14.73 -0.95
C ALA A 295 1.83 15.87 0.05
N ALA A 296 2.97 15.91 0.76
CA ALA A 296 3.32 17.02 1.65
C ALA A 296 3.43 18.34 0.87
N GLU A 297 4.02 18.30 -0.32
CA GLU A 297 4.18 19.47 -1.19
C GLU A 297 2.83 20.06 -1.60
N LEU A 298 1.83 19.19 -1.83
CA LEU A 298 0.47 19.63 -2.15
C LEU A 298 -0.20 20.33 -0.96
N VAL A 299 -0.06 19.77 0.25
CA VAL A 299 -0.63 20.38 1.46
C VAL A 299 0.03 21.72 1.76
N GLU A 300 1.35 21.82 1.58
CA GLU A 300 2.08 23.09 1.70
C GLU A 300 1.65 24.11 0.64
N ALA A 301 1.33 23.66 -0.57
CA ALA A 301 0.74 24.49 -1.63
C ALA A 301 -0.73 24.87 -1.40
N GLY A 302 -1.35 24.39 -0.31
CA GLY A 302 -2.72 24.71 0.07
C GLY A 302 -3.79 23.78 -0.48
N GLU A 303 -3.41 22.66 -1.10
CA GLU A 303 -4.37 21.66 -1.56
C GLU A 303 -5.03 20.91 -0.39
N THR A 304 -6.29 20.56 -0.56
CA THR A 304 -7.05 19.83 0.46
C THR A 304 -6.94 18.33 0.25
N ILE A 305 -6.33 17.63 1.21
CA ILE A 305 -6.29 16.17 1.26
C ILE A 305 -7.01 15.70 2.54
N GLU A 306 -8.17 15.07 2.38
CA GLU A 306 -8.95 14.64 3.54
C GLU A 306 -8.29 13.50 4.32
N GLY A 307 -8.24 13.65 5.65
CA GLY A 307 -7.64 12.67 6.55
C GLY A 307 -6.11 12.71 6.58
N TYR A 308 -5.47 13.70 5.95
CA TYR A 308 -4.01 13.85 5.96
C TYR A 308 -3.44 14.03 7.38
N ASP A 309 -4.18 14.70 8.26
CA ASP A 309 -3.85 14.86 9.69
C ASP A 309 -3.78 13.51 10.45
N GLN A 310 -4.44 12.47 9.93
CA GLN A 310 -4.40 11.13 10.54
C GLN A 310 -3.09 10.38 10.22
N LEU A 311 -2.27 10.85 9.27
CA LEU A 311 -1.02 10.17 8.91
C LEU A 311 -0.01 10.19 10.07
N ALA A 312 0.02 11.28 10.85
CA ALA A 312 0.84 11.38 12.06
C ALA A 312 0.47 10.32 13.12
N LYS A 313 -0.81 9.96 13.25
CA LYS A 313 -1.25 8.90 14.16
C LYS A 313 -0.78 7.52 13.69
N ALA A 314 -0.75 7.31 12.38
CA ALA A 314 -0.22 6.08 11.82
C ALA A 314 1.30 5.98 12.01
N ALA A 315 2.03 7.08 11.81
CA ALA A 315 3.48 7.16 12.06
C ALA A 315 3.81 6.83 13.52
N ALA A 316 3.08 7.42 14.48
CA ALA A 316 3.22 7.12 15.90
C ALA A 316 2.92 5.64 16.22
N TRP A 317 1.91 5.05 15.58
CA TRP A 317 1.61 3.63 15.74
C TRP A 317 2.75 2.74 15.21
N ILE A 318 3.26 3.03 14.01
CA ILE A 318 4.36 2.25 13.39
C ILE A 318 5.63 2.34 14.23
N ALA A 319 5.96 3.52 14.76
CA ALA A 319 7.07 3.71 15.67
C ALA A 319 6.93 2.87 16.95
N SER A 320 5.75 2.91 17.60
CA SER A 320 5.46 2.08 18.77
C SER A 320 5.50 0.58 18.46
N TYR A 321 5.07 0.20 17.26
CA TYR A 321 5.11 -1.19 16.80
C TYR A 321 6.54 -1.69 16.57
N GLN A 322 7.41 -0.84 16.04
CA GLN A 322 8.85 -1.10 15.94
C GLN A 322 9.45 -1.37 17.32
N ASP A 323 9.19 -0.45 18.27
CA ASP A 323 9.73 -0.52 19.63
C ASP A 323 9.25 -1.80 20.34
N ARG A 324 7.98 -2.19 20.15
CA ARG A 324 7.45 -3.47 20.63
C ARG A 324 8.21 -4.67 20.05
N GLY A 325 8.42 -4.71 18.73
CA GLY A 325 9.11 -5.84 18.11
C GLY A 325 10.59 -5.95 18.51
N ARG A 326 11.26 -4.82 18.76
CA ARG A 326 12.64 -4.77 19.28
C ARG A 326 12.79 -5.32 20.70
N THR A 327 11.72 -5.35 21.48
CA THR A 327 11.75 -5.98 22.80
C THR A 327 11.58 -7.51 22.74
N LEU A 328 10.99 -8.02 21.65
CA LEU A 328 10.68 -9.44 21.47
C LEU A 328 11.77 -10.20 20.70
N THR A 329 12.56 -9.48 19.91
CA THR A 329 13.71 -9.98 19.12
C THR A 329 15.02 -9.56 19.77
#